data_AF-A0A914YUG7-F1
#
_entry.id   AF-A0A914YUG7-F1
#
_cell.length_a   1.000
_cell.length_b   1.000
_cell.length_c   1.000
_cell.angle_alpha   90.00
_cell.angle_beta   90.00
_cell.angle_gamma   90.00
#
_symmetry.space_group_name_H-M   'P 1'
#
loop_
_entity.id
_entity.type
_entity.pdbx_description
1 polymer ?
#
loop_
_entity_poly.entity_id
_entity_poly.type
_entity_poly.pdbx_seq_one_letter_code
_entity_poly.pdbx_strand_id
1 'polypeptide(L)'
;MMLEAKAIVELMTEDAFDQGKARERLDAFNRISDEAHAKVADQEPGKSDWEGFERGAENFRREGKERLQRVSEKKPYSDFERRMLDSPSMAPRGSANKLMQEYNTLVFQSNRQ
;
A
#
# COMPACT_ATOMS: atom_id res chain seq x y z
N MET A 1 3.64 7.82 9.34
CA MET A 1 3.49 7.01 8.11
C MET A 1 2.83 5.67 8.39
N MET A 2 3.43 4.79 9.22
CA MET A 2 2.91 3.43 9.44
C MET A 2 1.51 3.36 10.08
N LEU A 3 1.16 4.31 10.95
CA LEU A 3 -0.21 4.41 11.49
C LEU A 3 -1.25 4.65 10.37
N GLU A 4 -0.89 5.47 9.39
CA GLU A 4 -1.75 5.76 8.25
C GLU A 4 -1.86 4.54 7.32
N ALA A 5 -0.75 3.85 7.07
CA ALA A 5 -0.75 2.58 6.32
C ALA A 5 -1.66 1.53 6.98
N LYS A 6 -1.60 1.40 8.31
CA LYS A 6 -2.47 0.49 9.07
C LYS A 6 -3.95 0.86 8.91
N ALA A 7 -4.29 2.14 9.06
CA ALA A 7 -5.66 2.62 8.93
C ALA A 7 -6.23 2.43 7.51
N ILE A 8 -5.39 2.62 6.47
CA ILE A 8 -5.74 2.33 5.08
C ILE A 8 -6.10 0.85 4.93
N VAL A 9 -5.25 -0.03 5.44
CA VAL A 9 -5.45 -1.47 5.36
C VAL A 9 -6.72 -1.90 6.07
N GLU A 10 -6.90 -1.50 7.34
CA GLU A 10 -8.10 -1.82 8.13
C GLU A 10 -9.39 -1.41 7.40
N LEU A 11 -9.38 -0.26 6.72
CA LEU A 11 -10.52 0.20 5.92
C LEU A 11 -10.67 -0.59 4.62
N MET A 12 -9.60 -0.80 3.87
CA MET A 12 -9.67 -1.23 2.46
C MET A 12 -9.58 -2.75 2.26
N THR A 13 -9.36 -3.51 3.34
CA THR A 13 -9.52 -4.97 3.35
C THR A 13 -10.97 -5.41 3.33
N GLU A 14 -11.91 -4.56 3.74
CA GLU A 14 -13.33 -4.83 3.61
C GLU A 14 -13.74 -4.88 2.13
N ASP A 15 -14.72 -5.71 1.77
CA ASP A 15 -15.21 -5.84 0.39
C ASP A 15 -15.84 -4.54 -0.11
N ALA A 16 -16.57 -3.86 0.78
CA ALA A 16 -17.15 -2.55 0.56
C ALA A 16 -16.65 -1.61 1.67
N PHE A 17 -16.08 -0.48 1.27
CA PHE A 17 -15.56 0.53 2.19
C PHE A 17 -15.93 1.94 1.72
N ASP A 18 -15.82 2.91 2.62
CA ASP A 18 -15.99 4.32 2.29
C ASP A 18 -14.85 4.79 1.37
N GLN A 19 -15.18 4.97 0.09
CA GLN A 19 -14.23 5.37 -0.96
C GLN A 19 -13.71 6.80 -0.76
N GLY A 20 -14.51 7.70 -0.17
CA GLY A 20 -14.10 9.06 0.13
C GLY A 20 -13.04 9.08 1.22
N LYS A 21 -13.30 8.34 2.30
CA LYS A 21 -12.34 8.14 3.39
C LYS A 21 -11.08 7.43 2.91
N ALA A 22 -11.19 6.41 2.06
CA ALA A 22 -10.04 5.72 1.49
C ALA A 22 -9.14 6.67 0.67
N ARG A 23 -9.74 7.57 -0.13
CA ARG A 23 -8.98 8.57 -0.88
C ARG A 23 -8.27 9.56 0.04
N GLU A 24 -8.95 10.09 1.05
CA GLU A 24 -8.37 11.00 2.04
C GLU A 24 -7.15 10.37 2.73
N ARG A 25 -7.29 9.12 3.17
CA ARG A 25 -6.24 8.33 3.83
C ARG A 25 -5.04 8.10 2.91
N LEU A 26 -5.28 7.71 1.66
CA LEU A 26 -4.22 7.54 0.65
C LEU A 26 -3.49 8.86 0.36
N ASP A 27 -4.20 9.99 0.28
CA ASP A 27 -3.59 11.30 0.07
C ASP A 27 -2.76 11.75 1.28
N ALA A 28 -3.24 11.48 2.50
CA ALA A 28 -2.49 11.73 3.73
C ALA A 28 -1.20 10.87 3.78
N PHE A 29 -1.29 9.59 3.44
CA PHE A 29 -0.13 8.71 3.37
C PHE A 29 0.91 9.23 2.36
N ASN A 30 0.47 9.66 1.18
CA ASN A 30 1.37 10.18 0.14
C ASN A 30 2.13 11.41 0.63
N ARG A 31 1.43 12.38 1.23
CA ARG A 31 2.05 13.58 1.79
C ARG A 31 3.11 13.24 2.83
N ILE A 32 2.80 12.35 3.77
CA ILE A 32 3.73 11.92 4.81
C ILE A 32 4.94 11.18 4.20
N SER A 33 4.72 10.39 3.14
CA SER A 33 5.80 9.70 2.42
C SER A 33 6.72 10.68 1.71
N ASP A 34 6.17 11.68 1.03
CA ASP A 34 6.94 12.71 0.32
C ASP A 34 7.75 13.58 1.31
N GLU A 35 7.14 13.95 2.46
CA GLU A 35 7.84 14.66 3.53
C GLU A 35 8.98 13.85 4.14
N ALA A 36 8.80 12.53 4.29
CA ALA A 36 9.84 11.65 4.81
C ALA A 36 10.99 11.51 3.81
N HIS A 37 10.68 11.32 2.52
CA HIS A 37 11.68 11.29 1.44
C HIS A 37 12.53 12.56 1.44
N ALA A 38 11.90 13.74 1.48
CA ALA A 38 12.61 15.02 1.48
C ALA A 38 13.58 15.16 2.66
N LYS A 39 13.20 14.70 3.87
CA LYS A 39 14.06 14.76 5.07
C LYS A 39 15.25 13.81 5.03
N VAL A 40 15.17 12.72 4.27
CA VAL A 40 16.23 11.71 4.17
C VAL A 40 17.15 11.99 2.97
N ALA A 41 16.66 12.65 1.93
CA ALA A 41 17.45 13.10 0.79
C ALA A 41 18.62 14.04 1.18
N ASP A 42 18.48 14.77 2.30
CA ASP A 42 19.52 15.64 2.84
C ASP A 42 20.60 14.90 3.66
N GLN A 43 20.50 13.58 3.84
CA GLN A 43 21.46 12.78 4.62
C GLN A 43 22.57 12.16 3.75
N GLU A 44 23.76 11.95 4.33
CA GLU A 44 24.93 11.39 3.63
C GLU A 44 24.64 10.00 3.01
N PRO A 45 25.05 9.74 1.75
CA PRO A 45 24.90 8.43 1.11
C PRO A 45 25.56 7.31 1.92
N GLY A 46 24.84 6.20 2.13
CA GLY A 46 25.39 4.94 2.68
C GLY A 46 25.10 4.64 4.16
N LYS A 47 24.26 5.42 4.85
CA LYS A 47 23.92 5.18 6.28
C LYS A 47 22.58 4.48 6.56
N SER A 48 21.73 4.20 5.56
CA SER A 48 20.40 3.61 5.81
C SER A 48 19.94 2.70 4.66
N ASP A 49 19.29 1.59 5.00
CA ASP A 49 18.55 0.68 4.10
C ASP A 49 17.27 1.35 3.53
N TRP A 50 17.26 2.68 3.41
CA TRP A 50 16.11 3.54 3.09
C TRP A 50 15.44 3.19 1.76
N GLU A 51 16.23 2.79 0.76
CA GLU A 51 15.74 2.38 -0.56
C GLU A 51 14.70 1.24 -0.47
N GLY A 52 14.90 0.32 0.47
CA GLY A 52 13.98 -0.79 0.70
C GLY A 52 12.63 -0.30 1.23
N PHE A 53 12.66 0.66 2.16
CA PHE A 53 11.47 1.26 2.74
C PHE A 53 10.71 2.13 1.74
N GLU A 54 11.40 2.97 0.96
CA GLU A 54 10.79 3.80 -0.08
C GLU A 54 10.07 2.97 -1.14
N ARG A 55 10.74 1.93 -1.65
CA ARG A 55 10.14 1.01 -2.60
C ARG A 55 8.92 0.32 -2.00
N GLY A 56 8.98 -0.05 -0.72
CA GLY A 56 7.83 -0.59 0.02
C GLY A 56 6.67 0.40 0.09
N ALA A 57 6.94 1.66 0.40
CA ALA A 57 5.94 2.72 0.51
C ALA A 57 5.30 3.03 -0.85
N GLU A 58 6.09 3.08 -1.92
CA GLU A 58 5.60 3.27 -3.28
C GLU A 58 4.70 2.11 -3.73
N ASN A 59 5.12 0.87 -3.50
CA ASN A 59 4.32 -0.30 -3.83
C ASN A 59 2.99 -0.31 -3.07
N PHE A 60 3.02 -0.01 -1.78
CA PHE A 60 1.82 0.11 -0.94
C PHE A 60 0.88 1.20 -1.46
N ARG A 61 1.39 2.39 -1.78
CA ARG A 61 0.61 3.48 -2.39
C ARG A 61 -0.05 3.04 -3.69
N ARG A 62 0.72 2.43 -4.59
CA ARG A 62 0.23 2.00 -5.90
C ARG A 62 -0.89 0.98 -5.72
N GLU A 63 -0.69 0.00 -4.86
CA GLU A 63 -1.68 -1.05 -4.61
C GLU A 63 -2.94 -0.51 -3.94
N GLY A 64 -2.81 0.44 -3.01
CA GLY A 64 -3.95 1.15 -2.42
C GLY A 64 -4.79 1.87 -3.48
N LYS A 65 -4.16 2.54 -4.45
CA LYS A 65 -4.87 3.18 -5.57
C LYS A 65 -5.56 2.17 -6.47
N GLU A 66 -4.91 1.05 -6.80
CA GLU A 66 -5.50 -0.04 -7.59
C GLU A 66 -6.74 -0.65 -6.90
N ARG A 67 -6.67 -0.85 -5.57
CA ARG A 67 -7.81 -1.36 -4.78
C ARG A 67 -8.97 -0.36 -4.78
N LEU A 68 -8.69 0.92 -4.56
CA LEU A 68 -9.71 1.97 -4.63
C LEU A 68 -10.36 2.02 -6.02
N GLN A 69 -9.54 1.99 -7.08
CA GLN A 69 -10.03 2.01 -8.45
C GLN A 69 -10.93 0.81 -8.73
N ARG A 70 -10.48 -0.41 -8.45
CA ARG A 70 -11.26 -1.64 -8.66
C ARG A 70 -12.63 -1.60 -7.97
N VAL A 71 -12.70 -1.12 -6.72
CA VAL A 71 -13.98 -0.99 -5.99
C VAL A 71 -14.85 0.11 -6.59
N SER A 72 -14.26 1.28 -6.88
CA SER A 72 -15.00 2.42 -7.44
C SER A 72 -15.62 2.11 -8.80
N GLU A 73 -14.91 1.37 -9.65
CA GLU A 73 -15.35 0.95 -10.97
C GLU A 73 -16.21 -0.32 -10.93
N LYS A 74 -16.38 -0.94 -9.76
CA LYS A 74 -17.01 -2.26 -9.60
C LYS A 74 -16.40 -3.31 -10.54
N LYS A 75 -15.08 -3.21 -10.78
CA LYS A 75 -14.35 -4.06 -11.72
C LYS A 75 -14.29 -5.49 -11.17
N PRO A 76 -14.97 -6.46 -11.79
CA PRO A 76 -14.95 -7.83 -11.30
C PRO A 76 -13.57 -8.47 -11.50
N TYR A 77 -13.26 -9.46 -10.67
CA TYR A 77 -12.12 -10.35 -10.94
C TYR A 77 -12.43 -11.24 -12.14
N SER A 78 -11.46 -11.35 -13.05
CA SER A 78 -11.45 -12.37 -14.11
C SER A 78 -11.37 -13.78 -13.52
N ASP A 79 -11.72 -14.81 -14.30
CA ASP A 79 -11.64 -16.20 -13.86
C ASP A 79 -10.23 -16.61 -13.43
N PHE A 80 -9.21 -16.05 -14.09
CA PHE A 80 -7.82 -16.28 -13.72
C PHE A 80 -7.48 -15.65 -12.38
N GLU A 81 -7.86 -14.38 -12.17
CA GLU A 81 -7.63 -13.68 -10.90
C GLU A 81 -8.38 -14.32 -9.74
N ARG A 82 -9.59 -14.84 -9.98
CA ARG A 82 -10.36 -15.58 -8.97
C ARG A 82 -9.60 -16.79 -8.45
N ARG A 83 -8.89 -17.52 -9.32
CA ARG A 83 -8.04 -18.66 -8.91
C ARG A 83 -6.81 -18.24 -8.10
N MET A 84 -6.47 -16.96 -8.13
CA MET A 84 -5.29 -16.40 -7.47
C MET A 84 -5.61 -15.63 -6.19
N LEU A 85 -6.90 -15.43 -5.86
CA LEU A 85 -7.30 -14.66 -4.68
C LEU A 85 -6.67 -15.18 -3.40
N ASP A 86 -6.59 -16.50 -3.24
CA ASP A 86 -6.02 -17.14 -2.06
C ASP A 86 -4.49 -17.34 -2.16
N SER A 87 -3.84 -16.90 -3.24
CA SER A 87 -2.40 -17.02 -3.41
C SER A 87 -1.66 -15.89 -2.70
N PRO A 88 -0.78 -16.18 -1.72
CA PRO A 88 -0.03 -15.14 -1.02
C PRO A 88 0.98 -14.40 -1.91
N SER A 89 1.49 -15.04 -2.96
CA SER A 89 2.51 -14.48 -3.85
C SER A 89 1.95 -13.96 -5.18
N MET A 90 0.77 -14.43 -5.57
CA MET A 90 0.13 -14.07 -6.85
C MET A 90 -1.21 -13.36 -6.68
N ALA A 91 -1.49 -12.81 -5.49
CA ALA A 91 -2.70 -12.05 -5.24
C ALA A 91 -2.92 -10.99 -6.34
N PRO A 92 -4.12 -10.91 -6.94
CA PRO A 92 -4.40 -9.96 -8.02
C PRO A 92 -4.20 -8.51 -7.57
N ARG A 93 -3.73 -7.64 -8.47
CA ARG A 93 -3.69 -6.19 -8.21
C ARG A 93 -5.09 -5.64 -7.92
N GLY A 94 -5.19 -4.69 -7.01
CA GLY A 94 -6.41 -4.14 -6.47
C GLY A 94 -7.20 -5.11 -5.59
N SER A 95 -6.60 -6.21 -5.13
CA SER A 95 -7.24 -7.11 -4.15
C SER A 95 -6.87 -6.74 -2.71
N ALA A 96 -7.74 -7.09 -1.76
CA ALA A 96 -7.46 -6.92 -0.33
C ALA A 96 -6.18 -7.66 0.09
N ASN A 97 -6.01 -8.90 -0.38
CA ASN A 97 -4.83 -9.72 -0.07
C ASN A 97 -3.54 -9.12 -0.62
N LYS A 98 -3.57 -8.52 -1.83
CA LYS A 98 -2.40 -7.87 -2.39
C LYS A 98 -2.04 -6.60 -1.61
N LEU A 99 -3.03 -5.80 -1.20
CA LEU A 99 -2.82 -4.64 -0.34
C LEU A 99 -2.21 -5.02 1.02
N MET A 100 -2.75 -6.07 1.66
CA MET A 100 -2.19 -6.65 2.90
C MET A 100 -0.73 -7.09 2.74
N GLN A 101 -0.40 -7.72 1.61
CA GLN A 101 0.96 -8.17 1.32
C GLN A 101 1.95 -7.00 1.23
N GLU A 102 1.60 -5.93 0.52
CA GLU A 102 2.45 -4.75 0.40
C GLU A 102 2.58 -4.02 1.75
N TYR A 103 1.51 -3.98 2.56
CA TYR A 103 1.57 -3.47 3.93
C TYR A 103 2.56 -4.27 4.80
N ASN A 104 2.47 -5.60 4.79
CA ASN A 104 3.38 -6.45 5.56
C ASN A 104 4.83 -6.26 5.11
N THR A 105 5.06 -6.09 3.81
CA THR A 105 6.38 -5.76 3.26
C THR A 105 6.86 -4.42 3.78
N LEU A 106 6.02 -3.39 3.75
CA LEU A 106 6.35 -2.06 4.29
C LEU A 106 6.64 -2.10 5.79
N VAL A 107 5.86 -2.83 6.59
CA VAL A 107 6.13 -3.05 8.02
C VAL A 107 7.49 -3.72 8.23
N PHE A 108 7.79 -4.76 7.46
CA PHE A 108 9.08 -5.45 7.54
C PHE A 108 10.25 -4.50 7.25
N GLN A 109 10.15 -3.67 6.20
CA GLN A 109 11.18 -2.68 5.87
C GLN A 109 11.28 -1.60 6.96
N SER A 110 10.14 -1.17 7.52
CA SER A 110 10.11 -0.18 8.60
C SER A 110 10.81 -0.67 9.87
N ASN A 111 10.73 -1.97 10.16
CA ASN A 111 11.36 -2.58 11.34
C ASN A 111 12.87 -2.83 11.17
N ARG A 112 13.40 -2.66 9.95
CA ARG A 112 14.82 -2.80 9.64
C ARG A 112 15.60 -1.49 9.65
N GLN A 113 14.88 -0.36 9.70
CA GLN A 113 15.46 0.97 9.95
C GLN A 113 15.67 1.17 11.45
#